data_AF-A0A6M0FAV8-F1
#
_entry.id   AF-A0A6M0FAV8-F1
#
_cell.length_a   1.000
_cell.length_b   1.000
_cell.length_c   1.000
_cell.angle_alpha   90.00
_cell.angle_beta   90.00
_cell.angle_gamma   90.00
#
_symmetry.space_group_name_H-M   'P 1'
#
loop_
_entity.id
_entity.type
_entity.pdbx_description
1 polymer ?
#
loop_
_entity_poly.entity_id
_entity_poly.type
_entity_poly.pdbx_seq_one_letter_code
_entity_poly.pdbx_strand_id
1 'polypeptide(L)'
;MTIIGTREAAFLLGICCQRVRVLLSQGRIKGAYKHKGFWQIPLYGQMPVVIPGTRGPKGMWYHRQRQKPTMIHVNQQKIQANRKKINKNPQIALDQLKPVIALKQGKGNYLGFQLEIQGPCRIVYRPLNPASCGAHLWIDTFEPVQFVDTQFKPVMAKQAYKYV
;
A
#
# COMPACT_ATOMS: atom_id res chain seq x y z
N MET A 1 -25.36 -4.65 7.49
CA MET A 1 -24.08 -4.19 8.07
C MET A 1 -22.97 -4.84 7.23
N THR A 2 -22.14 -4.07 6.54
CA THR A 2 -21.09 -4.63 5.68
C THR A 2 -19.94 -5.13 6.55
N ILE A 3 -19.52 -6.37 6.34
CA ILE A 3 -18.42 -7.00 7.07
C ILE A 3 -17.27 -7.19 6.09
N ILE A 4 -16.07 -6.83 6.53
CA ILE A 4 -14.86 -6.88 5.71
C ILE A 4 -13.75 -7.68 6.40
N GLY A 5 -12.79 -8.11 5.60
CA GLY A 5 -11.61 -8.81 6.09
C GLY A 5 -10.50 -7.87 6.59
N THR A 6 -9.45 -8.46 7.16
CA THR A 6 -8.28 -7.72 7.67
C THR A 6 -7.59 -6.90 6.58
N ARG A 7 -7.53 -7.42 5.35
CA ARG A 7 -6.88 -6.77 4.19
C ARG A 7 -7.61 -5.49 3.79
N GLU A 8 -8.93 -5.58 3.64
CA GLU A 8 -9.80 -4.45 3.32
C GLU A 8 -9.75 -3.41 4.43
N ALA A 9 -9.76 -3.85 5.70
CA ALA A 9 -9.66 -2.94 6.83
C ALA A 9 -8.31 -2.21 6.87
N ALA A 10 -7.21 -2.91 6.58
CA ALA A 10 -5.87 -2.31 6.47
C ALA A 10 -5.83 -1.23 5.39
N PHE A 11 -6.44 -1.52 4.24
CA PHE A 11 -6.55 -0.57 3.14
C PHE A 11 -7.33 0.69 3.56
N LEU A 12 -8.54 0.53 4.09
CA LEU A 12 -9.39 1.64 4.52
C LEU A 12 -8.74 2.48 5.62
N LEU A 13 -8.09 1.82 6.59
CA LEU A 13 -7.43 2.50 7.70
C LEU A 13 -6.05 3.07 7.32
N GLY A 14 -5.50 2.77 6.14
CA GLY A 14 -4.20 3.28 5.69
C GLY A 14 -2.99 2.74 6.46
N ILE A 15 -3.16 1.62 7.17
CA ILE A 15 -2.14 0.98 8.02
C ILE A 15 -1.82 -0.42 7.50
N CYS A 16 -0.69 -1.01 7.92
CA CYS A 16 -0.34 -2.36 7.49
C CYS A 16 -1.26 -3.42 8.12
N CYS A 17 -1.46 -4.54 7.43
CA CYS A 17 -2.26 -5.67 7.93
C CYS A 17 -1.79 -6.16 9.30
N GLN A 18 -0.47 -6.15 9.56
CA GLN A 18 0.08 -6.47 10.88
C GLN A 18 -0.43 -5.52 11.96
N ARG A 19 -0.46 -4.21 11.68
CA ARG A 19 -0.99 -3.24 12.63
C ARG A 19 -2.48 -3.44 12.88
N VAL A 20 -3.26 -3.78 11.85
CA VAL A 20 -4.68 -4.14 12.02
C VAL A 20 -4.82 -5.36 12.92
N ARG A 21 -4.04 -6.43 12.69
CA ARG A 21 -4.04 -7.62 13.55
C ARG A 21 -3.70 -7.30 15.00
N VAL A 22 -2.74 -6.41 15.25
CA VAL A 22 -2.41 -5.93 16.60
C VAL A 22 -3.59 -5.16 17.22
N LEU A 23 -4.27 -4.30 16.45
CA LEU A 23 -5.45 -3.59 16.96
C LEU A 23 -6.60 -4.56 17.28
N LEU A 24 -6.80 -5.59 16.45
CA LEU A 24 -7.80 -6.63 16.67
C LEU A 24 -7.50 -7.46 17.92
N SER A 25 -6.25 -7.89 18.11
CA SER A 25 -5.86 -8.65 19.31
C SER A 25 -5.99 -7.82 20.59
N GLN A 26 -5.88 -6.49 20.49
CA GLN A 26 -6.11 -5.56 21.60
C GLN A 26 -7.59 -5.20 21.81
N GLY A 27 -8.52 -5.73 21.01
CA GLY A 27 -9.95 -5.37 21.08
C GLY A 27 -10.25 -3.93 20.65
N ARG A 28 -9.35 -3.32 19.86
CA ARG A 28 -9.40 -1.89 19.52
C ARG A 28 -10.08 -1.59 18.19
N ILE A 29 -10.70 -2.56 17.55
CA ILE A 29 -11.56 -2.33 16.37
C ILE A 29 -12.99 -2.67 16.78
N LYS A 30 -13.87 -1.67 16.76
CA LYS A 30 -15.23 -1.76 17.29
C LYS A 30 -16.00 -2.88 16.59
N GLY A 31 -16.60 -3.78 17.37
CA GLY A 31 -17.46 -4.85 16.87
C GLY A 31 -16.75 -5.95 16.08
N ALA A 32 -15.41 -5.95 16.00
CA ALA A 32 -14.68 -7.00 15.30
C ALA A 32 -14.70 -8.32 16.09
N TYR A 33 -14.89 -9.44 15.40
CA TYR A 33 -14.96 -10.78 15.99
C TYR A 33 -14.31 -11.83 15.08
N LYS A 34 -14.03 -13.02 15.60
CA LYS A 34 -13.54 -14.15 14.79
C LYS A 34 -14.69 -15.05 14.37
N HIS A 35 -14.76 -15.39 13.09
CA HIS A 35 -15.66 -16.42 12.56
C HIS A 35 -14.84 -17.40 11.71
N LYS A 36 -14.90 -18.69 12.05
CA LYS A 36 -14.13 -19.76 11.37
C LYS A 36 -12.64 -19.44 11.23
N GLY A 37 -12.03 -18.87 12.27
CA GLY A 37 -10.60 -18.50 12.29
C GLY A 37 -10.26 -17.17 11.63
N PHE A 38 -11.18 -16.55 10.88
CA PHE A 38 -10.96 -15.26 10.21
C PHE A 38 -11.57 -14.10 10.98
N TRP A 39 -10.87 -12.95 10.97
CA TRP A 39 -11.40 -11.72 11.53
C TRP A 39 -12.48 -11.14 10.62
N GLN A 40 -13.65 -10.93 11.21
CA GLN A 40 -14.79 -10.24 10.65
C GLN A 40 -14.85 -8.84 11.25
N ILE A 41 -14.75 -7.81 10.40
CA ILE A 41 -14.66 -6.41 10.84
C ILE A 41 -15.87 -5.65 10.30
N PRO A 42 -16.81 -5.21 11.16
CA PRO A 42 -17.97 -4.48 10.70
C PRO A 42 -17.59 -3.04 10.32
N LEU A 43 -18.21 -2.55 9.24
CA LEU A 43 -18.16 -1.14 8.85
C LEU A 43 -19.27 -0.36 9.53
N TYR A 44 -18.91 0.80 10.08
CA TYR A 44 -19.87 1.79 10.55
C TYR A 44 -19.90 2.92 9.52
N GLY A 45 -20.98 2.99 8.74
CA GLY A 45 -20.99 3.73 7.48
C GLY A 45 -20.12 3.01 6.45
N GLN A 46 -18.97 3.60 6.09
CA GLN A 46 -18.04 3.02 5.11
C GLN A 46 -16.62 2.81 5.67
N MET A 47 -16.43 2.95 6.99
CA MET A 47 -15.10 2.88 7.62
C MET A 47 -15.11 1.96 8.86
N PRO A 48 -14.02 1.21 9.11
CA PRO A 48 -13.78 0.57 10.39
C PRO A 48 -13.55 1.62 11.47
N VAL A 49 -14.07 1.38 12.67
CA VAL A 49 -13.89 2.29 13.81
C VAL A 49 -12.83 1.74 14.74
N VAL A 50 -11.68 2.41 14.81
CA VAL A 50 -10.60 2.07 15.74
C VAL A 50 -10.75 2.88 17.02
N ILE A 51 -10.75 2.19 18.15
CA ILE A 51 -10.80 2.77 19.49
C ILE A 51 -9.38 3.27 19.85
N PRO A 52 -9.20 4.58 20.12
CA PRO A 52 -7.90 5.14 20.49
C PRO A 52 -7.41 4.55 21.82
N GLY A 53 -6.09 4.52 21.99
CA GLY A 53 -5.48 4.07 23.23
C GLY A 53 -5.44 5.24 24.20
N THR A 54 -5.42 4.94 25.50
CA THR A 54 -5.39 5.97 26.54
C THR A 54 -4.00 6.58 26.72
N ARG A 55 -2.92 5.80 26.49
CA ARG A 55 -1.53 6.23 26.64
C ARG A 55 -0.78 6.24 25.31
N GLY A 56 0.23 7.10 25.23
CA GLY A 56 1.16 7.19 24.11
C GLY A 56 0.66 8.06 22.94
N PRO A 57 1.42 8.09 21.83
CA PRO A 57 1.09 8.90 20.68
C PRO A 57 -0.22 8.46 20.01
N LYS A 58 -0.94 9.44 19.46
CA LYS A 58 -2.16 9.19 18.68
C LYS A 58 -1.86 8.31 17.46
N GLY A 59 -2.80 7.46 17.13
CA GLY A 59 -2.73 6.61 15.94
C GLY A 59 -2.73 7.40 14.64
N MET A 60 -1.94 6.95 13.66
CA MET A 60 -1.95 7.48 12.29
C MET A 60 -2.73 6.57 11.34
N TRP A 61 -3.99 6.28 11.66
CA TRP A 61 -4.92 5.61 10.73
C TRP A 61 -5.97 6.59 10.22
N TYR A 62 -6.56 6.29 9.08
CA TYR A 62 -7.62 7.14 8.54
C TYR A 62 -8.94 6.91 9.26
N HIS A 63 -9.69 8.00 9.41
CA HIS A 63 -11.03 8.02 9.99
C HIS A 63 -12.12 8.22 8.93
N ARG A 64 -11.73 8.62 7.72
CA ARG A 64 -12.63 8.85 6.57
C ARG A 64 -12.04 8.19 5.34
N GLN A 65 -12.91 7.90 4.38
CA GLN A 65 -12.48 7.41 3.08
C GLN A 65 -11.56 8.41 2.39
N ARG A 66 -10.72 7.86 1.52
CA ARG A 66 -9.79 8.66 0.72
C ARG A 66 -10.53 9.45 -0.32
N GLN A 67 -10.24 10.75 -0.33
CA GLN A 67 -10.74 11.67 -1.35
C GLN A 67 -9.79 11.79 -2.55
N LYS A 68 -8.51 11.44 -2.36
CA LYS A 68 -7.49 11.50 -3.42
C LYS A 68 -7.10 10.08 -3.84
N PRO A 69 -6.96 9.83 -5.15
CA PRO A 69 -6.52 8.53 -5.64
C PRO A 69 -5.08 8.24 -5.23
N THR A 70 -4.74 6.96 -5.17
CA THR A 70 -3.35 6.50 -5.10
C THR A 70 -2.75 6.65 -6.49
N MET A 71 -1.61 7.34 -6.58
CA MET A 71 -0.88 7.55 -7.82
C MET A 71 0.26 6.54 -7.92
N ILE A 72 0.31 5.78 -9.00
CA ILE A 72 1.36 4.78 -9.28
C ILE A 72 2.11 5.22 -10.53
N HIS A 73 3.43 5.32 -10.45
CA HIS A 73 4.25 5.66 -11.61
C HIS A 73 5.54 4.85 -11.62
N VAL A 74 6.16 4.79 -12.78
CA VAL A 74 7.46 4.14 -12.96
C VAL A 74 8.55 5.20 -12.92
N ASN A 75 9.54 5.00 -12.04
CA ASN A 75 10.66 5.92 -11.91
C ASN A 75 11.73 5.65 -12.98
N GLN A 76 11.68 6.43 -14.07
CA GLN A 76 12.60 6.29 -15.20
C GLN A 76 14.07 6.49 -14.82
N GLN A 77 14.38 7.41 -13.90
CA GLN A 77 15.76 7.66 -13.46
C GLN A 77 16.36 6.41 -12.79
N LYS A 78 15.57 5.68 -11.99
CA LYS A 78 16.01 4.42 -11.39
C LYS A 78 16.17 3.31 -12.41
N ILE A 79 15.31 3.24 -13.44
CA ILE A 79 15.50 2.30 -14.56
C ILE A 79 16.84 2.56 -15.24
N GLN A 80 17.16 3.82 -15.57
CA GLN A 80 18.43 4.17 -16.19
C GLN A 80 19.63 3.80 -15.31
N ALA A 81 19.55 4.08 -14.01
CA ALA A 81 20.60 3.71 -13.06
C ALA A 81 20.79 2.18 -12.95
N ASN A 82 19.70 1.42 -12.89
CA ASN A 82 19.76 -0.04 -12.87
C ASN A 82 20.36 -0.59 -14.18
N ARG A 83 19.97 -0.06 -15.34
CA ARG A 83 20.54 -0.45 -16.65
C ARG A 83 22.05 -0.25 -16.69
N LYS A 84 22.55 0.89 -16.20
CA LYS A 84 24.00 1.15 -16.11
C LYS A 84 24.73 0.14 -15.22
N LYS A 85 24.12 -0.31 -14.12
CA LYS A 85 24.71 -1.34 -13.25
C LYS A 85 24.74 -2.71 -13.92
N ILE A 86 23.63 -3.12 -14.54
CA ILE A 86 23.51 -4.41 -15.25
C ILE A 86 24.52 -4.49 -16.39
N ASN A 87 24.67 -3.42 -17.17
CA ASN A 87 25.65 -3.39 -18.27
C ASN A 87 27.11 -3.54 -17.78
N LYS A 88 27.42 -3.07 -16.57
CA LYS A 88 28.75 -3.22 -15.96
C LYS A 88 28.96 -4.61 -15.34
N ASN A 89 27.89 -5.22 -14.83
CA ASN A 89 27.91 -6.54 -14.23
C ASN A 89 26.63 -7.31 -14.61
N PRO A 90 26.66 -8.13 -15.68
CA PRO A 90 25.51 -8.91 -16.11
C PRO A 90 25.02 -9.94 -15.09
N GLN A 91 25.87 -10.36 -14.14
CA GLN A 91 25.55 -11.32 -13.08
C GLN A 91 25.06 -10.63 -11.78
N ILE A 92 24.67 -9.36 -11.85
CA ILE A 92 24.19 -8.61 -10.68
C ILE A 92 22.90 -9.21 -10.10
N ALA A 93 22.87 -9.39 -8.78
CA ALA A 93 21.70 -9.86 -8.07
C ALA A 93 20.61 -8.75 -7.96
N LEU A 94 19.34 -9.17 -7.86
CA LEU A 94 18.18 -8.27 -7.84
C LEU A 94 18.18 -7.32 -6.63
N ASP A 95 18.72 -7.77 -5.48
CA ASP A 95 18.82 -6.99 -4.25
C ASP A 95 19.78 -5.79 -4.36
N GLN A 96 20.67 -5.80 -5.35
CA GLN A 96 21.57 -4.69 -5.64
C GLN A 96 20.96 -3.63 -6.58
N LEU A 97 19.76 -3.91 -7.12
CA LEU A 97 19.00 -3.02 -7.97
C LEU A 97 18.01 -2.19 -7.14
N LYS A 98 17.63 -1.02 -7.68
CA LYS A 98 16.66 -0.15 -7.02
C LYS A 98 15.24 -0.48 -7.49
N PRO A 99 14.23 -0.55 -6.60
CA PRO A 99 12.84 -0.69 -7.01
C PRO A 99 12.37 0.53 -7.79
N VAL A 100 11.66 0.29 -8.89
CA VAL A 100 11.31 1.31 -9.89
C VAL A 100 9.84 1.69 -9.86
N ILE A 101 8.95 0.83 -9.38
CA ILE A 101 7.52 1.12 -9.27
C ILE A 101 7.31 1.94 -8.00
N ALA A 102 6.72 3.11 -8.14
CA ALA A 102 6.53 4.07 -7.06
C ALA A 102 5.05 4.36 -6.84
N LEU A 103 4.59 4.11 -5.62
CA LEU A 103 3.23 4.34 -5.14
C LEU A 103 3.21 5.56 -4.23
N LYS A 104 2.55 6.62 -4.68
CA LYS A 104 2.31 7.86 -3.95
C LYS A 104 0.91 7.85 -3.37
N GLN A 105 0.84 8.02 -2.05
CA GLN A 105 -0.39 7.85 -1.31
C GLN A 105 -0.45 8.81 -0.13
N GLY A 106 -1.20 9.90 -0.29
CA GLY A 106 -1.14 11.04 0.63
C GLY A 106 0.28 11.61 0.69
N LYS A 107 0.89 11.59 1.88
CA LYS A 107 2.31 11.97 2.08
C LYS A 107 3.28 10.78 1.93
N GLY A 108 2.76 9.56 1.83
CA GLY A 108 3.57 8.34 1.70
C GLY A 108 4.10 8.17 0.28
N ASN A 109 5.35 7.69 0.19
CA ASN A 109 5.99 7.29 -1.06
C ASN A 109 6.61 5.91 -0.86
N TYR A 110 6.07 4.91 -1.54
CA TYR A 110 6.45 3.51 -1.39
C TYR A 110 7.02 2.98 -2.71
N LEU A 111 7.98 2.07 -2.63
CA LEU A 111 8.70 1.56 -3.78
C LEU A 111 8.68 0.04 -3.78
N GLY A 112 8.60 -0.55 -4.97
CA GLY A 112 8.77 -1.99 -5.15
C GLY A 112 9.14 -2.37 -6.58
N PHE A 113 9.40 -3.66 -6.77
CA PHE A 113 9.73 -4.23 -8.07
C PHE A 113 8.49 -4.67 -8.84
N GLN A 114 7.47 -5.16 -8.12
CA GLN A 114 6.21 -5.61 -8.69
C GLN A 114 5.05 -5.12 -7.83
N LEU A 115 3.93 -4.81 -8.47
CA LEU A 115 2.74 -4.28 -7.82
C LEU A 115 1.49 -4.77 -8.54
N GLU A 116 0.47 -5.10 -7.76
CA GLU A 116 -0.83 -5.60 -8.20
C GLU A 116 -1.93 -4.61 -7.80
N ILE A 117 -2.79 -4.28 -8.75
CA ILE A 117 -3.97 -3.42 -8.56
C ILE A 117 -5.20 -4.33 -8.70
N GLN A 118 -6.05 -4.33 -7.67
CA GLN A 118 -7.25 -5.14 -7.65
C GLN A 118 -8.47 -4.23 -7.81
N GLY A 119 -8.95 -4.09 -9.05
CA GLY A 119 -10.12 -3.28 -9.39
C GLY A 119 -9.83 -2.15 -10.39
N PRO A 120 -10.78 -1.23 -10.60
CA PRO A 120 -10.66 -0.18 -11.60
C PRO A 120 -9.47 0.75 -11.36
N CYS A 121 -8.82 1.13 -12.46
CA CYS A 121 -7.79 2.14 -12.46
C CYS A 121 -7.87 3.00 -13.73
N ARG A 122 -7.26 4.17 -13.68
CA ARG A 122 -7.18 5.10 -14.80
C ARG A 122 -5.72 5.38 -15.12
N ILE A 123 -5.33 5.22 -16.37
CA ILE A 123 -4.04 5.70 -16.87
C ILE A 123 -4.20 7.17 -17.23
N VAL A 124 -3.29 8.01 -16.73
CA VAL A 124 -3.29 9.46 -16.91
C VAL A 124 -1.99 9.86 -17.58
N TYR A 125 -2.10 10.52 -18.72
CA TYR A 125 -0.99 11.18 -19.40
C TYR A 125 -1.22 12.70 -19.41
N ARG A 126 -0.23 13.47 -18.93
CA ARG A 126 -0.23 14.93 -18.92
C ARG A 126 1.12 15.45 -19.43
N PRO A 127 1.22 15.83 -20.72
CA PRO A 127 2.47 16.33 -21.29
C PRO A 127 2.86 17.71 -20.76
N LEU A 128 1.90 18.63 -20.62
CA LEU A 128 2.19 20.02 -20.26
C LEU A 128 2.34 20.25 -18.74
N ASN A 129 1.53 19.53 -17.95
CA ASN A 129 1.43 19.72 -16.50
C ASN A 129 1.69 18.38 -15.78
N PRO A 130 2.96 18.00 -15.54
CA PRO A 130 3.29 16.77 -14.86
C PRO A 130 2.78 16.75 -13.41
N ALA A 131 2.68 15.56 -12.84
CA ALA A 131 2.43 15.39 -11.41
C ALA A 131 3.55 16.03 -10.58
N SER A 132 3.33 16.24 -9.28
CA SER A 132 4.32 16.86 -8.39
C SER A 132 5.66 16.10 -8.26
N CYS A 133 5.76 14.85 -8.72
CA CYS A 133 7.05 14.13 -8.86
C CYS A 133 7.77 14.39 -10.19
N GLY A 134 7.20 15.16 -11.12
CA GLY A 134 7.67 15.26 -12.50
C GLY A 134 7.22 14.11 -13.41
N ALA A 135 6.36 13.21 -12.94
CA ALA A 135 5.82 12.15 -13.79
C ALA A 135 4.78 12.72 -14.76
N HIS A 136 4.94 12.43 -16.05
CA HIS A 136 3.97 12.80 -17.10
C HIS A 136 2.94 11.70 -17.36
N LEU A 137 3.26 10.45 -17.02
CA LEU A 137 2.37 9.30 -17.17
C LEU A 137 2.32 8.52 -15.85
N TRP A 138 1.11 8.21 -15.39
CA TRP A 138 0.88 7.44 -14.17
C TRP A 138 -0.48 6.74 -14.21
N ILE A 139 -0.72 5.90 -13.20
CA ILE A 139 -1.99 5.22 -12.95
C ILE A 139 -2.59 5.79 -11.67
N ASP A 140 -3.86 6.17 -11.71
CA ASP A 140 -4.65 6.55 -10.55
C ASP A 140 -5.66 5.46 -10.20
N THR A 141 -5.80 5.15 -8.91
CA THR A 141 -6.80 4.21 -8.41
C THR A 141 -7.26 4.54 -6.99
N PHE A 142 -8.55 4.30 -6.72
CA PHE A 142 -9.11 4.32 -5.36
C PHE A 142 -9.14 2.93 -4.72
N GLU A 143 -8.68 1.92 -5.45
CA GLU A 143 -8.74 0.53 -5.03
C GLU A 143 -7.52 0.10 -4.22
N PRO A 144 -7.61 -1.04 -3.51
CA PRO A 144 -6.47 -1.66 -2.86
C PRO A 144 -5.34 -1.97 -3.85
N VAL A 145 -4.14 -1.55 -3.47
CA VAL A 145 -2.90 -1.80 -4.20
C VAL A 145 -1.90 -2.50 -3.30
N GLN A 146 -1.20 -3.49 -3.83
CA GLN A 146 -0.22 -4.27 -3.07
C GLN A 146 1.06 -4.45 -3.87
N PHE A 147 2.21 -4.25 -3.23
CA PHE A 147 3.46 -4.75 -3.79
C PHE A 147 3.43 -6.27 -3.77
N VAL A 148 4.00 -6.92 -4.77
CA VAL A 148 4.27 -8.35 -4.78
C VAL A 148 5.77 -8.50 -4.47
N ASP A 149 6.08 -9.23 -3.40
CA ASP A 149 7.48 -9.47 -3.03
C ASP A 149 8.00 -10.60 -3.90
N THR A 150 9.10 -10.33 -4.61
CA THR A 150 9.77 -11.34 -5.43
C THR A 150 11.01 -11.93 -4.75
N GLN A 151 11.48 -11.45 -3.56
CA GLN A 151 12.53 -12.10 -2.72
C GLN A 151 12.99 -11.33 -1.42
N PHE A 152 12.23 -11.42 -0.31
CA PHE A 152 12.72 -11.63 1.08
C PHE A 152 13.74 -10.67 1.78
N LYS A 153 13.68 -9.33 1.62
CA LYS A 153 14.23 -8.41 2.66
C LYS A 153 13.31 -7.18 2.86
N PRO A 154 12.64 -7.04 4.04
CA PRO A 154 11.58 -6.08 4.26
C PRO A 154 12.15 -4.71 4.67
N VAL A 155 12.73 -3.97 3.74
CA VAL A 155 13.01 -2.56 3.99
C VAL A 155 12.21 -1.72 3.00
N MET A 156 11.06 -1.24 3.49
CA MET A 156 10.19 -0.18 2.95
C MET A 156 9.08 -0.53 1.93
N ALA A 157 8.78 -1.81 1.70
CA ALA A 157 7.46 -2.18 1.17
C ALA A 157 6.53 -2.46 2.35
N LYS A 158 5.44 -1.68 2.52
CA LYS A 158 4.30 -2.11 3.34
C LYS A 158 3.79 -3.41 2.68
N GLN A 159 4.16 -4.53 3.26
CA GLN A 159 4.36 -5.87 2.66
C GLN A 159 3.28 -6.38 1.70
N ALA A 160 3.75 -7.22 0.76
CA ALA A 160 2.97 -8.11 -0.08
C ALA A 160 2.22 -9.18 0.73
N TYR A 161 1.06 -9.62 0.24
CA TYR A 161 0.46 -10.88 0.69
C TYR A 161 -0.16 -11.63 -0.50
N LYS A 162 0.50 -12.72 -0.89
CA LYS A 162 -0.15 -13.90 -1.48
C LYS A 162 0.68 -15.13 -1.08
N TYR A 163 -0.03 -16.18 -0.65
CA TYR A 163 0.44 -17.49 -0.15
C TYR A 163 0.87 -17.55 1.33
N VAL A 164 -0.11 -17.58 2.24
CA VAL A 164 -0.48 -18.73 3.10
C VAL A 164 -1.98 -18.68 3.32
#